data_AF-A0A933FWX7-F1
#
_entry.id   AF-A0A933FWX7-F1
#
_cell.length_a   1.000
_cell.length_b   1.000
_cell.length_c   1.000
_cell.angle_alpha   90.00
_cell.angle_beta   90.00
_cell.angle_gamma   90.00
#
_symmetry.space_group_name_H-M   'P 1'
#
loop_
_entity.id
_entity.type
_entity.pdbx_description
1 polymer ?
#
loop_
_entity_poly.entity_id
_entity_poly.type
_entity_poly.pdbx_seq_one_letter_code
_entity_poly.pdbx_strand_id
1 'polypeptide(L)'
;LIAQGMPSEFSEQVWRYGFSMVYFENGRLTKWYESPATPLRIKAQAAKSSTKPKEFFMIGSTKDDVLNVQGTPTQFTDDVWRYGSSMVYFEGGHVANCYNSPANPIKARLDAVPAPNTEKRYFTLGSSKEEVLAIQGVPTQFTETVWLYGSSRVSFENDRVVSWYESPTNPLNAHMEQANLTQ
;
A
#
# COMPACT_ATOMS: atom_id res chain seq x y z
N LEU A 1 21.10 7.38 9.49
CA LEU A 1 21.30 7.99 8.16
C LEU A 1 22.78 8.01 7.89
N ILE A 2 23.29 7.35 6.85
CA ILE A 2 24.70 7.49 6.46
C ILE A 2 24.76 7.83 4.97
N ALA A 3 25.55 8.88 4.68
CA ALA A 3 26.13 9.26 3.39
C ALA A 3 25.23 9.94 2.34
N GLN A 4 24.72 11.12 2.70
CA GLN A 4 24.62 12.21 1.73
C GLN A 4 25.79 13.17 2.01
N GLY A 5 26.47 13.68 0.98
CA GLY A 5 27.57 14.65 1.14
C GLY A 5 27.11 15.97 1.80
N MET A 6 27.88 17.05 1.70
CA MET A 6 27.44 18.33 2.24
C MET A 6 26.20 18.86 1.47
N PRO A 7 25.14 19.33 2.15
CA PRO A 7 24.00 19.95 1.49
C PRO A 7 24.39 21.21 0.73
N SER A 8 23.66 21.51 -0.36
CA SER A 8 23.85 22.74 -1.12
C SER A 8 23.43 23.97 -0.31
N GLU A 9 22.39 23.82 0.52
CA GLU A 9 21.91 24.81 1.47
C GLU A 9 21.35 24.08 2.69
N PHE A 10 21.53 24.62 3.90
CA PHE A 10 20.97 23.99 5.11
C PHE A 10 20.60 25.00 6.19
N SER A 11 19.61 24.61 6.99
CA SER A 11 19.24 25.20 8.28
C SER A 11 19.04 24.08 9.31
N GLU A 12 18.68 24.43 10.54
CA GLU A 12 18.29 23.45 11.56
C GLU A 12 17.08 22.60 11.14
N GLN A 13 16.18 23.16 10.34
CA GLN A 13 14.91 22.54 9.97
C GLN A 13 14.92 21.90 8.59
N VAL A 14 15.78 22.35 7.66
CA VAL A 14 15.75 21.89 6.27
C VAL A 14 17.15 21.79 5.69
N TRP A 15 17.47 20.64 5.11
CA TRP A 15 18.67 20.45 4.30
C TRP A 15 18.28 20.25 2.83
N ARG A 16 18.89 21.03 1.93
CA ARG A 16 18.66 20.99 0.49
C ARG A 16 19.84 20.35 -0.22
N TYR A 17 19.53 19.53 -1.22
CA TYR A 17 20.47 18.85 -2.10
C TYR A 17 19.99 19.02 -3.53
N GLY A 18 20.26 20.19 -4.11
CA GLY A 18 19.64 20.62 -5.36
C GLY A 18 18.12 20.71 -5.20
N PHE A 19 17.38 19.89 -5.95
CA PHE A 19 15.90 19.86 -5.89
C PHE A 19 15.34 18.90 -4.83
N SER A 20 16.21 18.17 -4.13
CA SER A 20 15.79 17.27 -3.05
C SER A 20 15.93 17.93 -1.69
N MET A 21 15.06 17.56 -0.74
CA MET A 21 14.91 18.23 0.55
C MET A 21 14.71 17.23 1.68
N VAL A 22 15.33 17.51 2.82
CA VAL A 22 15.24 16.73 4.06
C VAL A 22 14.79 17.67 5.16
N TYR A 23 13.75 17.31 5.90
CA TYR A 23 13.12 18.14 6.92
C TYR A 23 13.30 17.53 8.30
N PHE A 24 13.60 18.41 9.25
CA PHE A 24 13.83 18.07 10.64
C PHE A 24 12.90 18.86 11.55
N GLU A 25 12.46 18.22 12.63
CA GLU A 25 11.77 18.84 13.75
C GLU A 25 12.46 18.40 15.03
N ASN A 26 12.87 19.37 15.86
CA ASN A 26 13.63 19.11 17.09
C ASN A 26 14.85 18.19 16.87
N GLY A 27 15.57 18.40 15.75
CA GLY A 27 16.74 17.61 15.36
C GLY A 27 16.43 16.20 14.84
N ARG A 28 15.15 15.81 14.73
CA ARG A 28 14.73 14.50 14.20
C ARG A 28 14.22 14.65 12.78
N LEU A 29 14.64 13.73 11.91
CA LEU A 29 14.11 13.61 10.55
C LEU A 29 12.61 13.28 10.58
N THR A 30 11.78 14.13 9.97
CA THR A 30 10.31 13.96 9.93
C THR A 30 9.77 13.75 8.51
N LYS A 31 10.49 14.26 7.51
CA LYS A 31 10.06 14.20 6.12
C LYS A 31 11.25 14.30 5.18
N TRP A 32 11.14 13.69 4.01
CA TRP A 32 11.97 14.07 2.88
C TRP A 32 11.18 14.12 1.58
N TYR A 33 11.80 14.76 0.59
CA TYR A 33 11.39 14.75 -0.79
C TYR A 33 12.62 14.48 -1.67
N GLU A 34 12.57 13.41 -2.45
CA GLU A 34 13.58 13.11 -3.46
C GLU A 34 13.11 13.51 -4.86
N SER A 35 13.92 14.34 -5.52
CA SER A 35 13.79 14.67 -6.94
C SER A 35 14.62 13.72 -7.80
N PRO A 36 14.08 13.19 -8.91
CA PRO A 36 14.86 12.36 -9.85
C PRO A 36 16.08 13.07 -10.43
N ALA A 37 16.07 14.41 -10.52
CA ALA A 37 17.19 15.20 -11.03
C ALA A 37 18.38 15.24 -10.05
N THR A 38 18.11 15.11 -8.75
CA THR A 38 19.12 15.20 -7.68
C THR A 38 18.82 14.17 -6.58
N PRO A 39 18.92 12.86 -6.87
CA PRO A 39 18.47 11.82 -5.96
C PRO A 39 19.22 11.87 -4.62
N LEU A 40 18.51 11.63 -3.52
CA LEU A 40 19.09 11.56 -2.19
C LEU A 40 19.84 10.23 -2.08
N ARG A 41 21.09 10.26 -1.62
CA ARG A 41 21.82 9.02 -1.29
C ARG A 41 21.49 8.52 0.11
N ILE A 42 20.20 8.50 0.43
CA ILE A 42 19.73 8.12 1.74
C ILE A 42 19.24 6.69 1.70
N LYS A 43 19.67 5.89 2.67
CA LYS A 43 19.05 4.61 2.98
C LYS A 43 18.39 4.72 4.34
N ALA A 44 17.06 4.60 4.36
CA ALA A 44 16.36 4.33 5.60
C ALA A 44 16.76 2.92 6.06
N GLN A 45 17.00 2.77 7.36
CA GLN A 45 17.41 1.52 7.95
C GLN A 45 16.30 1.06 8.90
N ALA A 46 15.72 -0.10 8.61
CA ALA A 46 14.79 -0.74 9.52
C ALA A 46 15.50 -1.12 10.82
N ALA A 47 14.76 -1.20 11.92
CA ALA A 47 15.31 -1.81 13.12
C ALA A 47 15.78 -3.24 12.81
N LYS A 48 16.89 -3.69 13.44
CA LYS A 48 17.40 -5.05 13.26
C LYS A 48 16.33 -6.04 13.74
N SER A 49 15.64 -6.71 12.83
CA SER A 49 14.72 -7.80 13.15
C SER A 49 15.42 -9.15 12.98
N SER A 50 15.16 -10.09 13.88
CA SER A 50 15.67 -11.47 13.85
C SER A 50 14.79 -12.42 13.03
N THR A 51 13.79 -11.88 12.33
CA THR A 51 12.82 -12.62 11.53
C THR A 51 13.30 -12.76 10.09
N LYS A 52 12.92 -13.87 9.43
CA LYS A 52 13.19 -14.08 8.00
C LYS A 52 12.72 -12.87 7.17
N PRO A 53 13.44 -12.49 6.11
CA PRO A 53 12.99 -11.45 5.20
C PRO A 53 11.60 -11.80 4.65
N LYS A 54 10.63 -10.91 4.85
CA LYS A 54 9.32 -11.02 4.20
C LYS A 54 9.48 -10.61 2.73
N GLU A 55 8.80 -11.32 1.82
CA GLU A 55 8.75 -10.93 0.40
C GLU A 55 7.69 -9.86 0.11
N PHE A 56 6.68 -9.77 0.98
CA PHE A 56 5.54 -8.87 0.86
C PHE A 56 5.21 -8.24 2.22
N PHE A 57 4.58 -7.06 2.19
CA PHE A 57 3.92 -6.47 3.36
C PHE A 57 2.39 -6.47 3.15
N MET A 58 1.63 -6.20 4.21
CA MET A 58 0.17 -6.30 4.25
C MET A 58 -0.42 -5.16 5.11
N ILE A 59 -1.76 -5.00 5.11
CA ILE A 59 -2.43 -4.17 6.12
C ILE A 59 -2.02 -4.65 7.52
N GLY A 60 -1.77 -3.73 8.45
CA GLY A 60 -1.26 -4.02 9.78
C GLY A 60 0.26 -4.26 9.85
N SER A 61 0.98 -4.34 8.72
CA SER A 61 2.45 -4.39 8.74
C SER A 61 3.05 -3.14 9.35
N THR A 62 4.19 -3.28 10.02
CA THR A 62 4.90 -2.13 10.60
C THR A 62 5.63 -1.32 9.52
N LYS A 63 6.01 -0.07 9.83
CA LYS A 63 6.93 0.71 8.99
C LYS A 63 8.23 -0.04 8.65
N ASP A 64 8.76 -0.80 9.60
CA ASP A 64 9.97 -1.61 9.39
C ASP A 64 9.74 -2.78 8.43
N ASP A 65 8.58 -3.45 8.50
CA ASP A 65 8.20 -4.48 7.54
C ASP A 65 8.15 -3.90 6.12
N VAL A 66 7.49 -2.75 5.95
CA VAL A 66 7.39 -2.06 4.65
C VAL A 66 8.78 -1.68 4.15
N LEU A 67 9.64 -1.13 5.00
CA LEU A 67 11.00 -0.73 4.63
C LEU A 67 11.87 -1.93 4.23
N ASN A 68 11.75 -3.06 4.93
CA ASN A 68 12.48 -4.29 4.62
C ASN A 68 12.03 -4.91 3.29
N VAL A 69 10.74 -4.84 2.98
CA VAL A 69 10.15 -5.43 1.76
C VAL A 69 10.35 -4.52 0.53
N GLN A 70 9.96 -3.26 0.68
CA GLN A 70 9.84 -2.29 -0.42
C GLN A 70 11.10 -1.44 -0.59
N GLY A 71 11.87 -1.26 0.47
CA GLY A 71 13.05 -0.39 0.49
C GLY A 71 12.71 1.05 0.86
N THR A 72 13.66 1.95 0.58
CA THR A 72 13.57 3.36 0.98
C THR A 72 12.54 4.11 0.10
N PRO A 73 11.55 4.81 0.70
CA PRO A 73 10.56 5.56 -0.08
C PRO A 73 11.17 6.80 -0.75
N THR A 74 10.65 7.18 -1.92
CA THR A 74 11.10 8.40 -2.62
C THR A 74 10.65 9.66 -1.88
N GLN A 75 9.53 9.59 -1.17
CA GLN A 75 9.05 10.67 -0.31
C GLN A 75 8.38 10.05 0.90
N PHE A 76 8.49 10.68 2.06
CA PHE A 76 7.73 10.24 3.21
C PHE A 76 7.39 11.38 4.15
N THR A 77 6.29 11.21 4.86
CA THR A 77 5.94 11.84 6.14
C THR A 77 5.75 10.75 7.18
N ASP A 78 5.45 11.12 8.42
CA ASP A 78 5.14 10.12 9.45
C ASP A 78 3.99 9.19 9.05
N ASP A 79 2.94 9.69 8.39
CA ASP A 79 1.76 8.88 8.10
C ASP A 79 1.68 8.38 6.65
N VAL A 80 2.54 8.85 5.74
CA VAL A 80 2.46 8.50 4.32
C VAL A 80 3.83 8.28 3.71
N TRP A 81 4.06 7.11 3.14
CA TRP A 81 5.26 6.80 2.35
C TRP A 81 4.90 6.68 0.88
N ARG A 82 5.73 7.25 0.01
CA ARG A 82 5.55 7.26 -1.45
C ARG A 82 6.66 6.48 -2.14
N TYR A 83 6.27 5.69 -3.12
CA TYR A 83 7.14 4.91 -4.00
C TYR A 83 6.78 5.28 -5.44
N GLY A 84 7.32 6.40 -5.91
CA GLY A 84 6.84 7.02 -7.16
C GLY A 84 5.36 7.41 -7.05
N SER A 85 4.52 6.81 -7.90
CA SER A 85 3.07 7.04 -7.93
C SER A 85 2.28 6.21 -6.92
N SER A 86 2.90 5.22 -6.28
CA SER A 86 2.25 4.41 -5.24
C SER A 86 2.44 5.01 -3.86
N MET A 87 1.50 4.73 -2.96
CA MET A 87 1.48 5.28 -1.61
C MET A 87 1.10 4.20 -0.59
N VAL A 88 1.74 4.26 0.58
CA VAL A 88 1.41 3.46 1.76
C VAL A 88 1.06 4.43 2.88
N TYR A 89 -0.13 4.28 3.44
CA TYR A 89 -0.65 5.11 4.53
C TYR A 89 -0.55 4.35 5.84
N PHE A 90 -0.11 5.03 6.89
CA PHE A 90 0.09 4.47 8.21
C PHE A 90 -0.84 5.13 9.22
N GLU A 91 -1.31 4.34 10.16
CA GLU A 91 -2.01 4.80 11.36
C GLU A 91 -1.41 4.07 12.56
N GLY A 92 -1.04 4.81 13.61
CA GLY A 92 -0.37 4.22 14.78
C GLY A 92 0.92 3.44 14.45
N GLY A 93 1.61 3.79 13.36
CA GLY A 93 2.83 3.12 12.90
C GLY A 93 2.63 1.84 12.08
N HIS A 94 1.38 1.47 11.77
CA HIS A 94 1.04 0.27 11.02
C HIS A 94 0.33 0.64 9.71
N VAL A 95 0.48 -0.17 8.66
CA VAL A 95 -0.15 0.06 7.36
C VAL A 95 -1.67 0.01 7.50
N ALA A 96 -2.35 1.11 7.20
CA ALA A 96 -3.82 1.21 7.27
C ALA A 96 -4.47 1.18 5.88
N ASN A 97 -3.78 1.71 4.86
CA ASN A 97 -4.26 1.77 3.49
C ASN A 97 -3.09 1.77 2.50
N CYS A 98 -3.34 1.33 1.28
CA CYS A 98 -2.41 1.37 0.17
C CYS A 98 -3.08 1.92 -1.10
N TYR A 99 -2.35 2.75 -1.84
CA TYR A 99 -2.64 3.07 -3.23
C TYR A 99 -1.58 2.43 -4.11
N ASN A 100 -1.97 1.42 -4.89
CA ASN A 100 -1.07 0.65 -5.76
C ASN A 100 -1.21 1.10 -7.21
N SER A 101 -0.27 1.94 -7.65
CA SER A 101 -0.20 2.40 -9.03
C SER A 101 0.50 1.35 -9.91
N PRO A 102 -0.08 0.95 -11.06
CA PRO A 102 0.57 0.04 -12.01
C PRO A 102 1.92 0.55 -12.53
N ALA A 103 2.14 1.87 -12.55
CA ALA A 103 3.41 2.46 -12.98
C ALA A 103 4.55 2.25 -11.97
N ASN A 104 4.23 2.09 -10.68
CA ASN A 104 5.20 1.91 -9.61
C ASN A 104 4.66 0.91 -8.58
N PRO A 105 4.51 -0.38 -8.93
CA PRO A 105 3.81 -1.33 -8.07
C PRO A 105 4.51 -1.51 -6.73
N ILE A 106 3.72 -1.60 -5.66
CA ILE A 106 4.21 -1.95 -4.31
C ILE A 106 4.13 -3.46 -4.10
N LYS A 107 5.08 -4.02 -3.35
CA LYS A 107 5.10 -5.44 -2.94
C LYS A 107 4.16 -5.66 -1.75
N ALA A 108 2.94 -5.17 -1.89
CA ALA A 108 1.89 -5.44 -0.92
C ALA A 108 1.14 -6.72 -1.32
N ARG A 109 0.80 -7.53 -0.34
CA ARG A 109 -0.09 -8.67 -0.47
C ARG A 109 -1.29 -8.41 0.43
N LEU A 110 -2.47 -8.59 -0.14
CA LEU A 110 -3.68 -8.83 0.63
C LEU A 110 -3.55 -10.26 1.12
N ASP A 111 -3.58 -10.47 2.44
CA ASP A 111 -3.52 -11.82 2.99
C ASP A 111 -4.61 -12.66 2.34
N ALA A 112 -4.16 -13.53 1.46
CA ALA A 112 -4.93 -14.53 0.78
C ALA A 112 -4.02 -15.74 0.78
N VAL A 113 -4.39 -16.74 1.58
CA VAL A 113 -3.87 -18.11 1.57
C VAL A 113 -3.84 -18.60 0.10
N PRO A 114 -2.92 -19.52 -0.29
CA PRO A 114 -2.77 -19.93 -1.69
C PRO A 114 -4.12 -20.18 -2.36
N ALA A 115 -4.28 -19.59 -3.55
CA ALA A 115 -5.55 -19.55 -4.25
C ALA A 115 -6.23 -20.94 -4.25
N PRO A 116 -7.48 -21.06 -3.76
CA PRO A 116 -8.25 -22.24 -4.10
C PRO A 116 -8.35 -22.32 -5.63
N ASN A 117 -8.29 -23.54 -6.17
CA ASN A 117 -8.44 -23.78 -7.60
C ASN A 117 -9.89 -23.47 -7.99
N THR A 118 -10.23 -22.19 -8.14
CA THR A 118 -11.61 -21.76 -8.38
C THR A 118 -11.85 -21.66 -9.87
N GLU A 119 -12.62 -22.60 -10.43
CA GLU A 119 -13.20 -22.46 -11.77
C GLU A 119 -14.22 -21.30 -11.85
N LYS A 120 -14.63 -20.76 -10.70
CA LYS A 120 -15.54 -19.60 -10.61
C LYS A 120 -14.95 -18.39 -11.31
N ARG A 121 -15.74 -17.78 -12.19
CA ARG A 121 -15.38 -16.56 -12.93
C ARG A 121 -15.99 -15.28 -12.34
N TYR A 122 -16.78 -15.40 -11.27
CA TYR A 122 -17.45 -14.29 -10.62
C TYR A 122 -17.57 -14.53 -9.10
N PHE A 123 -17.61 -13.44 -8.33
CA PHE A 123 -17.86 -13.46 -6.89
C PHE A 123 -19.30 -12.99 -6.59
N THR A 124 -19.82 -13.36 -5.42
CA THR A 124 -21.18 -13.04 -4.97
C THR A 124 -21.15 -12.49 -3.54
N LEU A 125 -22.32 -12.17 -2.98
CA LEU A 125 -22.43 -11.86 -1.55
C LEU A 125 -21.94 -13.06 -0.72
N GLY A 126 -21.13 -12.79 0.30
CA GLY A 126 -20.51 -13.82 1.13
C GLY A 126 -19.23 -14.44 0.55
N SER A 127 -18.83 -14.09 -0.69
CA SER A 127 -17.51 -14.45 -1.20
C SER A 127 -16.41 -13.94 -0.27
N SER A 128 -15.36 -14.73 -0.14
CA SER A 128 -14.17 -14.38 0.65
C SER A 128 -13.32 -13.32 -0.06
N LYS A 129 -12.48 -12.60 0.68
CA LYS A 129 -11.44 -11.72 0.11
C LYS A 129 -10.54 -12.48 -0.87
N GLU A 130 -10.23 -13.74 -0.57
CA GLU A 130 -9.45 -14.65 -1.42
C GLU A 130 -10.13 -14.89 -2.77
N GLU A 131 -11.43 -15.22 -2.76
CA GLU A 131 -12.20 -15.41 -4.00
C GLU A 131 -12.22 -14.12 -4.82
N VAL A 132 -12.48 -12.96 -4.20
CA VAL A 132 -12.47 -11.67 -4.90
C VAL A 132 -11.09 -11.38 -5.49
N LEU A 133 -10.01 -11.63 -4.76
CA LEU A 133 -8.64 -11.42 -5.23
C LEU A 133 -8.30 -12.36 -6.40
N ALA A 134 -8.70 -13.62 -6.33
CA ALA A 134 -8.46 -14.60 -7.40
C ALA A 134 -9.25 -14.26 -8.67
N ILE A 135 -10.47 -13.76 -8.53
CA ILE A 135 -11.39 -13.44 -9.64
C ILE A 135 -11.11 -12.06 -10.25
N GLN A 136 -10.82 -11.06 -9.43
CA GLN A 136 -10.70 -9.65 -9.85
C GLN A 136 -9.25 -9.17 -9.93
N GLY A 137 -8.32 -9.88 -9.28
CA GLY A 137 -6.93 -9.45 -9.13
C GLY A 137 -6.73 -8.44 -8.01
N VAL A 138 -5.51 -7.88 -7.94
CA VAL A 138 -5.11 -6.93 -6.89
C VAL A 138 -5.85 -5.60 -7.09
N PRO A 139 -6.55 -5.08 -6.07
CA PRO A 139 -7.22 -3.79 -6.15
C PRO A 139 -6.23 -2.63 -6.25
N THR A 140 -6.70 -1.55 -6.87
CA THR A 140 -5.96 -0.29 -6.99
C THR A 140 -5.79 0.42 -5.64
N GLN A 141 -6.77 0.28 -4.75
CA GLN A 141 -6.71 0.75 -3.36
C GLN A 141 -7.37 -0.27 -2.46
N PHE A 142 -6.85 -0.42 -1.25
CA PHE A 142 -7.45 -1.33 -0.30
C PHE A 142 -7.18 -0.92 1.15
N THR A 143 -8.22 -1.06 1.95
CA THR A 143 -8.19 -1.10 3.40
C THR A 143 -8.55 -2.52 3.86
N GLU A 144 -8.67 -2.71 5.18
CA GLU A 144 -9.22 -3.93 5.74
C GLU A 144 -10.65 -4.21 5.26
N THR A 145 -11.50 -3.19 5.13
CA THR A 145 -12.95 -3.37 4.91
C THR A 145 -13.42 -2.97 3.53
N VAL A 146 -12.58 -2.32 2.72
CA VAL A 146 -12.97 -1.80 1.40
C VAL A 146 -11.85 -1.97 0.40
N TRP A 147 -12.17 -2.58 -0.75
CA TRP A 147 -11.26 -2.65 -1.92
C TRP A 147 -11.83 -1.86 -3.08
N LEU A 148 -10.98 -1.09 -3.75
CA LEU A 148 -11.33 -0.31 -4.93
C LEU A 148 -10.61 -0.82 -6.18
N TYR A 149 -11.39 -1.00 -7.23
CA TYR A 149 -10.93 -1.37 -8.57
C TYR A 149 -11.24 -0.20 -9.50
N GLY A 150 -10.35 0.80 -9.54
CA GLY A 150 -10.66 2.07 -10.17
C GLY A 150 -11.86 2.73 -9.49
N SER A 151 -12.93 2.93 -10.25
CA SER A 151 -14.19 3.55 -9.77
C SER A 151 -15.16 2.56 -9.14
N SER A 152 -14.87 1.26 -9.22
CA SER A 152 -15.69 0.22 -8.57
C SER A 152 -15.20 -0.09 -7.17
N ARG A 153 -16.11 -0.56 -6.32
CA ARG A 153 -15.88 -0.80 -4.90
C ARG A 153 -16.46 -2.14 -4.46
N VAL A 154 -15.71 -2.88 -3.66
CA VAL A 154 -16.18 -4.05 -2.90
C VAL A 154 -16.02 -3.76 -1.42
N SER A 155 -17.08 -4.00 -0.63
CA SER A 155 -17.06 -3.82 0.82
C SER A 155 -17.12 -5.17 1.53
N PHE A 156 -16.37 -5.30 2.61
CA PHE A 156 -16.20 -6.51 3.38
C PHE A 156 -16.56 -6.31 4.85
N GLU A 157 -17.12 -7.35 5.45
CA GLU A 157 -17.30 -7.50 6.90
C GLU A 157 -16.91 -8.93 7.28
N ASN A 158 -16.10 -9.12 8.33
CA ASN A 158 -15.57 -10.44 8.73
C ASN A 158 -14.98 -11.23 7.54
N ASP A 159 -14.18 -10.56 6.70
CA ASP A 159 -13.54 -11.09 5.49
C ASP A 159 -14.49 -11.62 4.40
N ARG A 160 -15.78 -11.24 4.45
CA ARG A 160 -16.82 -11.64 3.50
C ARG A 160 -17.38 -10.43 2.77
N VAL A 161 -17.65 -10.57 1.46
CA VAL A 161 -18.32 -9.54 0.65
C VAL A 161 -19.72 -9.29 1.20
N VAL A 162 -19.98 -8.06 1.62
CA VAL A 162 -21.31 -7.63 2.10
C VAL A 162 -22.02 -6.70 1.13
N SER A 163 -21.28 -6.03 0.25
CA SER A 163 -21.84 -5.22 -0.83
C SER A 163 -20.77 -4.88 -1.87
N TRP A 164 -21.21 -4.46 -3.05
CA TRP A 164 -20.35 -3.83 -4.04
C TRP A 164 -21.09 -2.70 -4.76
N TYR A 165 -20.32 -1.78 -5.30
CA TYR A 165 -20.75 -0.80 -6.28
C TYR A 165 -19.93 -1.00 -7.55
N GLU A 166 -20.62 -1.13 -8.68
CA GLU A 166 -20.00 -1.34 -9.97
C GLU A 166 -20.13 -0.08 -10.84
N SER A 167 -18.99 0.44 -11.29
CA SER A 167 -18.91 1.48 -12.29
C SER A 167 -18.80 0.86 -13.70
N PRO A 168 -19.53 1.36 -14.71
CA PRO A 168 -19.40 0.91 -16.10
C PRO A 168 -17.98 1.05 -16.67
N THR A 169 -17.16 1.95 -16.14
CA THR A 169 -15.78 2.18 -16.59
C THR A 169 -14.76 1.22 -15.97
N ASN A 170 -15.12 0.53 -14.89
CA ASN A 170 -14.27 -0.42 -14.18
C ASN A 170 -15.10 -1.61 -13.71
N PRO A 171 -15.63 -2.44 -14.61
CA PRO A 171 -16.55 -3.50 -14.23
C PRO A 171 -15.94 -4.50 -13.24
N LEU A 172 -16.79 -5.03 -12.37
CA LEU A 172 -16.46 -6.09 -11.42
C LEU A 172 -16.94 -7.42 -11.99
N ASN A 173 -16.16 -8.48 -11.79
CA ASN A 173 -16.62 -9.84 -12.03
C ASN A 173 -17.53 -10.28 -10.86
N ALA A 174 -18.61 -9.55 -10.63
CA ALA A 174 -19.58 -9.80 -9.55
C ALA A 174 -20.90 -10.31 -10.14
N HIS A 175 -21.60 -11.19 -9.43
CA HIS A 175 -22.94 -11.63 -9.80
C HIS A 175 -23.87 -11.59 -8.59
N MET A 176 -25.06 -10.98 -8.77
CA MET A 176 -26.16 -11.13 -7.82
C MET A 176 -26.76 -12.51 -8.03
N GLU A 177 -26.50 -13.43 -7.12
CA GLU A 177 -27.30 -14.66 -7.05
C GLU A 177 -28.62 -14.28 -6.37
N GLN A 178 -29.72 -14.32 -7.11
CA GLN A 178 -31.04 -14.16 -6.51
C GLN A 178 -31.20 -15.26 -5.47
N ALA A 179 -31.32 -14.91 -4.20
CA ALA A 179 -31.78 -15.86 -3.20
C ALA A 179 -33.11 -16.41 -3.73
N ASN A 180 -33.14 -17.70 -4.06
CA ASN A 180 -34.38 -18.42 -4.32
C ASN A 180 -35.21 -18.34 -3.03
N LEU A 181 -36.04 -17.31 -2.91
CA LEU A 181 -37.15 -17.29 -1.96
C LEU A 181 -38.06 -18.42 -2.40
N THR A 182 -37.88 -19.56 -1.75
CA THR A 182 -38.79 -20.68 -1.89
C THR A 182 -40.16 -20.21 -1.40
N GLN A 183 -41.16 -20.48 -2.23
CA GLN A 183 -42.54 -19.98 -2.20
C GLN A 183 -43.22 -20.03 -0.82
#